data_AF-A0A7S2HY68-F1
#
_entry.id   AF-A0A7S2HY68-F1
#
_cell.length_a   1.000
_cell.length_b   1.000
_cell.length_c   1.000
_cell.angle_alpha   90.00
_cell.angle_beta   90.00
_cell.angle_gamma   90.00
#
_symmetry.space_group_name_H-M   'P 1'
#
loop_
_entity.id
_entity.type
_entity.pdbx_description
1 polymer ?
#
loop_
_entity_poly.entity_id
_entity_poly.type
_entity_poly.pdbx_seq_one_letter_code
_entity_poly.pdbx_strand_id
1 'polypeptide(L)'
;DASEALEALAAGGDGADAAAAAVCEAAWHLSFHRIGSRAVQLALERASPVHLARALAGLRGNIPTSARSAHASAVLETAIHVSGREAAECVATELLGHGRATTVNPGGSCVVRALLEHASGEPCVVRLTDEILAGDLAALCCHKSGHRVAEAVLSNGLAR
;
A
#
# COMPACT_ATOMS: atom_id res chain seq x y z
N ASP A 1 -1.85 -18.09 -16.01
CA ASP A 1 -0.61 -18.08 -15.18
C ASP A 1 -0.29 -16.64 -14.76
N ALA A 2 0.42 -16.37 -13.64
CA ALA A 2 0.81 -15.01 -13.26
C ALA A 2 1.85 -14.39 -14.21
N SER A 3 2.72 -15.21 -14.81
CA SER A 3 3.69 -14.74 -15.82
C SER A 3 2.98 -14.32 -17.10
N GLU A 4 2.07 -15.14 -17.59
CA GLU A 4 1.23 -14.87 -18.76
C GLU A 4 0.36 -13.63 -18.56
N ALA A 5 -0.24 -13.46 -17.38
CA ALA A 5 -1.01 -12.26 -17.05
C ALA A 5 -0.13 -11.01 -17.03
N LEU A 6 1.10 -11.10 -16.50
CA LEU A 6 2.05 -9.98 -16.52
C LEU A 6 2.46 -9.61 -17.95
N GLU A 7 2.71 -10.60 -18.81
CA GLU A 7 3.02 -10.38 -20.22
C GLU A 7 1.86 -9.73 -20.97
N ALA A 8 0.63 -10.21 -20.77
CA ALA A 8 -0.57 -9.61 -21.34
C ALA A 8 -0.78 -8.16 -20.86
N LEU A 9 -0.59 -7.92 -19.57
CA LEU A 9 -0.65 -6.58 -18.99
C LEU A 9 0.43 -5.66 -19.56
N ALA A 10 1.65 -6.16 -19.78
CA ALA A 10 2.76 -5.38 -20.34
C ALA A 10 2.53 -5.04 -21.81
N ALA A 11 2.08 -6.01 -22.61
CA ALA A 11 1.78 -5.86 -24.03
C ALA A 11 0.66 -4.84 -24.29
N GLY A 12 -0.33 -4.75 -23.40
CA GLY A 12 -1.47 -3.84 -23.55
C GLY A 12 -2.53 -4.35 -24.54
N GLY A 13 -3.48 -3.48 -24.89
CA GLY A 13 -4.58 -3.79 -25.81
C GLY A 13 -5.76 -4.53 -25.16
N ASP A 14 -6.65 -5.10 -25.98
CA ASP A 14 -7.94 -5.65 -25.53
C ASP A 14 -7.80 -6.80 -24.51
N GLY A 15 -6.70 -7.56 -24.58
CA GLY A 15 -6.41 -8.63 -23.62
C GLY A 15 -5.95 -8.13 -22.24
N ALA A 16 -5.48 -6.88 -22.14
CA ALA A 16 -4.92 -6.35 -20.90
C ALA A 16 -6.00 -6.04 -19.84
N ASP A 17 -7.21 -5.63 -20.25
CA ASP A 17 -8.28 -5.36 -19.29
C ASP A 17 -8.81 -6.65 -18.65
N ALA A 18 -8.98 -7.72 -19.46
CA ALA A 18 -9.34 -9.04 -18.95
C ALA A 18 -8.27 -9.61 -18.01
N ALA A 19 -6.99 -9.44 -18.37
CA ALA A 19 -5.88 -9.83 -17.51
C ALA A 19 -5.85 -9.01 -16.20
N ALA A 20 -6.08 -7.70 -16.29
CA ALA A 20 -6.16 -6.82 -15.11
C ALA A 20 -7.31 -7.25 -14.19
N ALA A 21 -8.49 -7.54 -14.74
CA ALA A 21 -9.63 -8.02 -13.96
C ALA A 21 -9.29 -9.30 -13.19
N ALA A 22 -8.74 -10.32 -13.86
CA ALA A 22 -8.38 -11.59 -13.25
C ALA A 22 -7.27 -11.43 -12.19
N VAL A 23 -6.27 -10.57 -12.45
CA VAL A 23 -5.19 -10.28 -11.49
C VAL A 23 -5.72 -9.53 -10.27
N CYS A 24 -6.61 -8.56 -10.45
CA CYS A 24 -7.22 -7.82 -9.35
C CYS A 24 -8.11 -8.71 -8.48
N GLU A 25 -8.84 -9.66 -9.05
CA GLU A 25 -9.61 -10.66 -8.28
C GLU A 25 -8.70 -11.57 -7.45
N ALA A 26 -7.54 -11.95 -8.00
CA ALA A 26 -6.54 -12.77 -7.32
C ALA A 26 -5.51 -11.96 -6.51
N ALA A 27 -5.74 -10.66 -6.28
CA ALA A 27 -4.74 -9.74 -5.74
C ALA A 27 -4.11 -10.21 -4.43
N TRP A 28 -4.93 -10.74 -3.51
CA TRP A 28 -4.45 -11.30 -2.24
C TRP A 28 -3.35 -12.35 -2.43
N HIS A 29 -3.64 -13.40 -3.21
CA HIS A 29 -2.72 -14.52 -3.38
C HIS A 29 -1.48 -14.10 -4.18
N LEU A 30 -1.66 -13.29 -5.23
CA LEU A 30 -0.57 -12.89 -6.11
C LEU A 30 0.42 -11.91 -5.43
N SER A 31 -0.07 -11.06 -4.53
CA SER A 31 0.74 -10.02 -3.88
C SER A 31 1.92 -10.55 -3.06
N PHE A 32 1.91 -11.80 -2.62
CA PHE A 32 2.98 -12.39 -1.82
C PHE A 32 4.09 -13.05 -2.64
N HIS A 33 4.00 -13.00 -3.97
CA HIS A 33 4.99 -13.59 -4.88
C HIS A 33 5.64 -12.51 -5.75
N ARG A 34 6.92 -12.66 -6.07
CA ARG A 34 7.68 -11.67 -6.86
C ARG A 34 7.03 -11.33 -8.21
N ILE A 35 6.58 -12.33 -8.96
CA ILE A 35 5.95 -12.13 -10.27
C ILE A 35 4.51 -11.65 -10.07
N GLY A 36 3.77 -12.29 -9.16
CA GLY A 36 2.39 -11.95 -8.87
C GLY A 36 2.23 -10.50 -8.37
N SER A 37 3.08 -10.02 -7.47
CA SER A 37 3.01 -8.65 -6.98
C SER A 37 3.34 -7.64 -8.07
N ARG A 38 4.22 -7.97 -9.01
CA ARG A 38 4.47 -7.10 -10.17
C ARG A 38 3.28 -7.09 -11.12
N ALA A 39 2.63 -8.22 -11.34
CA ALA A 39 1.40 -8.30 -12.11
C ALA A 39 0.29 -7.44 -11.46
N VAL A 40 0.11 -7.54 -10.14
CA VAL A 40 -0.90 -6.74 -9.42
C VAL A 40 -0.58 -5.25 -9.49
N GLN A 41 0.68 -4.83 -9.30
CA GLN A 41 1.07 -3.42 -9.46
C GLN A 41 0.75 -2.90 -10.88
N LEU A 42 1.13 -3.65 -11.92
CA LEU A 42 0.88 -3.25 -13.30
C LEU A 42 -0.61 -3.25 -13.63
N ALA A 43 -1.38 -4.19 -13.07
CA ALA A 43 -2.83 -4.19 -13.16
C ALA A 43 -3.40 -2.93 -12.51
N LEU A 44 -2.99 -2.57 -11.29
CA LEU A 44 -3.43 -1.34 -10.61
C LEU A 44 -3.12 -0.08 -11.44
N GLU A 45 -1.91 0.02 -12.01
CA GLU A 45 -1.48 1.16 -12.84
C GLU A 45 -2.29 1.34 -14.14
N ARG A 46 -2.89 0.26 -14.66
CA ARG A 46 -3.62 0.27 -15.94
C ARG A 46 -5.12 0.03 -15.80
N ALA A 47 -5.56 -0.38 -14.62
CA ALA A 47 -6.92 -0.81 -14.33
C ALA A 47 -7.90 0.36 -14.36
N SER A 48 -9.15 0.05 -14.72
CA SER A 48 -10.27 0.91 -14.40
C SER A 48 -10.45 1.05 -12.88
N PRO A 49 -11.09 2.12 -12.38
CA PRO A 49 -11.37 2.29 -10.96
C PRO A 49 -12.11 1.09 -10.32
N VAL A 50 -12.96 0.40 -11.10
CA VAL A 50 -13.68 -0.80 -10.66
C VAL A 50 -12.72 -1.94 -10.33
N HIS A 51 -11.72 -2.19 -11.18
CA HIS A 51 -10.74 -3.25 -10.96
C HIS A 51 -9.81 -2.91 -9.78
N LEU A 52 -9.49 -1.64 -9.60
CA LEU A 52 -8.72 -1.20 -8.43
C LEU A 52 -9.50 -1.43 -7.13
N ALA A 53 -10.77 -1.01 -7.08
CA ALA A 53 -11.63 -1.24 -5.92
C ALA A 53 -11.75 -2.74 -5.58
N ARG A 54 -11.82 -3.62 -6.59
CA ARG A 54 -11.79 -5.08 -6.40
C ARG A 54 -10.47 -5.58 -5.78
N ALA A 55 -9.33 -5.10 -6.29
CA ALA A 55 -8.04 -5.47 -5.74
C ALA A 55 -7.88 -5.05 -4.27
N LEU A 56 -8.28 -3.81 -3.94
CA LEU A 56 -8.32 -3.34 -2.57
C LEU A 56 -9.26 -4.18 -1.70
N ALA A 57 -10.47 -4.49 -2.19
CA ALA A 57 -11.41 -5.35 -1.49
C ALA A 57 -10.84 -6.75 -1.20
N GLY A 58 -10.06 -7.32 -2.12
CA GLY A 58 -9.37 -8.60 -1.89
C GLY A 58 -8.26 -8.53 -0.84
N LEU A 59 -7.62 -7.38 -0.66
CA LEU A 59 -6.56 -7.16 0.33
C LEU A 59 -7.11 -6.79 1.72
N ARG A 60 -8.38 -6.39 1.81
CA ARG A 60 -9.03 -6.02 3.08
C ARG A 60 -9.01 -7.16 4.10
N GLY A 61 -8.91 -6.78 5.37
CA GLY A 61 -8.75 -7.68 6.51
C GLY A 61 -7.35 -8.28 6.65
N ASN A 62 -6.45 -8.03 5.69
CA ASN A 62 -5.08 -8.55 5.71
C ASN A 62 -4.03 -7.47 5.47
N ILE A 63 -4.40 -6.19 5.50
CA ILE A 63 -3.50 -5.06 5.23
C ILE A 63 -2.27 -5.06 6.17
N PRO A 64 -2.39 -5.30 7.49
CA PRO A 64 -1.22 -5.38 8.39
C PRO A 64 -0.26 -6.51 8.03
N THR A 65 -0.75 -7.61 7.46
CA THR A 65 0.09 -8.73 6.99
C THR A 65 0.74 -8.38 5.66
N SER A 66 0.00 -7.77 4.74
CA SER A 66 0.52 -7.30 3.44
C SER A 66 1.62 -6.25 3.60
N ALA A 67 1.44 -5.28 4.52
CA ALA A 67 2.45 -4.25 4.81
C ALA A 67 3.75 -4.84 5.39
N ARG A 68 3.71 -6.05 5.95
CA ARG A 68 4.90 -6.76 6.46
C ARG A 68 5.64 -7.58 5.41
N SER A 69 5.01 -7.83 4.26
CA SER A 69 5.60 -8.60 3.16
C SER A 69 6.54 -7.74 2.30
N ALA A 70 7.65 -8.33 1.84
CA ALA A 70 8.57 -7.69 0.90
C ALA A 70 7.95 -7.45 -0.49
N HIS A 71 6.87 -8.16 -0.83
CA HIS A 71 6.21 -8.07 -2.13
C HIS A 71 4.86 -7.37 -2.05
N ALA A 72 4.04 -7.69 -1.03
CA ALA A 72 2.69 -7.15 -0.93
C ALA A 72 2.67 -5.69 -0.46
N SER A 73 3.69 -5.22 0.26
CA SER A 73 3.81 -3.81 0.65
C SER A 73 3.92 -2.89 -0.57
N ALA A 74 4.64 -3.31 -1.61
CA ALA A 74 4.74 -2.56 -2.87
C ALA A 74 3.37 -2.46 -3.58
N VAL A 75 2.52 -3.49 -3.47
CA VAL A 75 1.16 -3.44 -4.01
C VAL A 75 0.30 -2.41 -3.27
N LEU A 76 0.40 -2.35 -1.94
CA LEU A 76 -0.31 -1.34 -1.14
C LEU A 76 0.17 0.08 -1.47
N GLU A 77 1.48 0.27 -1.61
CA GLU A 77 2.08 1.54 -2.03
C GLU A 77 1.57 1.97 -3.41
N THR A 78 1.59 1.09 -4.41
CA THR A 78 1.03 1.37 -5.73
C THR A 78 -0.46 1.68 -5.67
N ALA A 79 -1.24 0.96 -4.86
CA ALA A 79 -2.66 1.24 -4.71
C ALA A 79 -2.91 2.66 -4.14
N ILE A 80 -2.10 3.10 -3.17
CA ILE A 80 -2.15 4.47 -2.63
C ILE A 80 -1.75 5.49 -3.70
N HIS A 81 -0.70 5.23 -4.49
CA HIS A 81 -0.27 6.15 -5.55
C HIS A 81 -1.30 6.30 -6.67
N VAL A 82 -2.00 5.22 -7.03
CA VAL A 82 -2.96 5.23 -8.14
C VAL A 82 -4.32 5.77 -7.71
N SER A 83 -4.83 5.36 -6.55
CA SER A 83 -6.18 5.74 -6.08
C SER A 83 -6.22 6.87 -5.07
N GLY A 84 -5.05 7.31 -4.61
CA GLY A 84 -4.94 8.39 -3.63
C GLY A 84 -5.77 8.10 -2.39
N ARG A 85 -6.77 8.96 -2.15
CA ARG A 85 -7.56 9.00 -0.93
C ARG A 85 -8.29 7.69 -0.60
N GLU A 86 -8.93 7.03 -1.57
CA GLU A 86 -9.74 5.83 -1.29
C GLU A 86 -8.89 4.67 -0.77
N ALA A 87 -7.75 4.42 -1.43
CA ALA A 87 -6.78 3.43 -1.00
C ALA A 87 -6.15 3.83 0.34
N ALA A 88 -5.77 5.11 0.49
CA ALA A 88 -5.18 5.61 1.71
C ALA A 88 -6.10 5.44 2.92
N GLU A 89 -7.39 5.74 2.77
CA GLU A 89 -8.36 5.57 3.85
C GLU A 89 -8.52 4.11 4.27
N CYS A 90 -8.64 3.21 3.29
CA CYS A 90 -8.74 1.77 3.55
C CYS A 90 -7.50 1.24 4.28
N VAL A 91 -6.31 1.59 3.78
CA VAL A 91 -5.04 1.11 4.32
C VAL A 91 -4.78 1.70 5.70
N ALA A 92 -4.95 3.02 5.87
CA ALA A 92 -4.72 3.68 7.15
C ALA A 92 -5.64 3.13 8.24
N THR A 93 -6.92 2.91 7.91
CA THR A 93 -7.91 2.40 8.87
C THR A 93 -7.56 1.00 9.39
N GLU A 94 -7.12 0.09 8.52
CA GLU A 94 -6.73 -1.27 8.96
C GLU A 94 -5.37 -1.31 9.68
N LEU A 95 -4.49 -0.35 9.40
CA LEU A 95 -3.21 -0.25 10.11
C LEU A 95 -3.35 0.34 11.52
N LEU A 96 -4.49 0.91 11.90
CA LEU A 96 -4.75 1.34 13.27
C LEU A 96 -4.62 0.16 14.24
N GLY A 97 -3.98 0.40 15.38
CA GLY A 97 -3.56 -0.60 16.36
C GLY A 97 -2.28 -1.36 15.97
N HIS A 98 -1.78 -1.18 14.74
CA HIS A 98 -0.59 -1.84 14.20
C HIS A 98 0.46 -0.86 13.68
N GLY A 99 0.28 0.45 13.88
CA GLY A 99 1.08 1.49 13.23
C GLY A 99 2.56 1.34 13.56
N ARG A 100 2.91 1.20 14.85
CA ARG A 100 4.31 1.06 15.28
C ARG A 100 4.99 -0.20 14.75
N ALA A 101 4.29 -1.34 14.78
CA ALA A 101 4.83 -2.59 14.25
C ALA A 101 5.06 -2.52 12.73
N THR A 102 4.25 -1.71 12.04
CA THR A 102 4.34 -1.49 10.60
C THR A 102 5.52 -0.59 10.24
N THR A 103 5.78 0.48 10.99
CA THR A 103 6.88 1.43 10.69
C THR A 103 8.28 0.87 10.92
N VAL A 104 8.42 -0.16 11.77
CA VAL A 104 9.70 -0.86 12.00
C VAL A 104 9.99 -1.96 10.98
N ASN A 105 9.15 -2.12 9.95
CA ASN A 105 9.40 -2.97 8.79
C ASN A 105 9.75 -2.13 7.55
N PRO A 106 10.75 -2.48 6.71
CA PRO A 106 11.03 -1.73 5.48
C PRO A 106 9.80 -1.53 4.59
N GLY A 107 9.05 -2.60 4.29
CA GLY A 107 7.84 -2.50 3.47
C GLY A 107 6.74 -1.66 4.14
N GLY A 108 6.54 -1.83 5.44
CA GLY A 108 5.52 -1.10 6.16
C GLY A 108 5.85 0.39 6.30
N SER A 109 7.14 0.72 6.44
CA SER A 109 7.60 2.12 6.42
C SER A 109 7.33 2.80 5.07
N CYS A 110 7.47 2.08 3.94
CA CYS A 110 7.11 2.62 2.63
C CYS A 110 5.61 2.88 2.53
N VAL A 111 4.77 1.95 2.97
CA VAL A 111 3.31 2.13 2.98
C VAL A 111 2.89 3.35 3.81
N VAL A 112 3.44 3.51 5.02
CA VAL A 112 3.12 4.67 5.87
C VAL A 112 3.59 5.99 5.25
N ARG A 113 4.75 5.98 4.58
CA ARG A 113 5.22 7.17 3.85
C ARG A 113 4.29 7.52 2.70
N ALA A 114 3.85 6.53 1.91
CA ALA A 114 2.90 6.76 0.83
C ALA A 114 1.58 7.35 1.36
N LEU A 115 1.09 6.88 2.52
CA LEU A 115 -0.07 7.49 3.18
C LEU A 115 0.16 8.97 3.53
N LEU A 116 1.33 9.31 4.07
CA LEU A 116 1.68 10.69 4.43
C LEU A 116 1.87 11.57 3.19
N GLU A 117 2.45 11.05 2.11
CA GLU A 117 2.70 11.80 0.87
C GLU A 117 1.39 12.11 0.12
N HIS A 118 0.40 11.20 0.16
CA HIS A 118 -0.83 11.34 -0.63
C HIS A 118 -2.07 11.72 0.17
N ALA A 119 -2.04 11.58 1.49
CA ALA A 119 -3.22 11.70 2.34
C ALA A 119 -2.90 12.17 3.78
N SER A 120 -1.83 12.95 4.00
CA SER A 120 -1.47 13.45 5.35
C SER A 120 -2.58 14.24 6.06
N GLY A 121 -3.50 14.83 5.31
CA GLY A 121 -4.65 15.56 5.86
C GLY A 121 -5.88 14.71 6.15
N GLU A 122 -5.88 13.43 5.75
CA GLU A 122 -7.04 12.57 5.95
C GLU A 122 -7.14 12.16 7.43
N PRO A 123 -8.33 12.23 8.05
CA PRO A 123 -8.48 11.96 9.49
C PRO A 123 -7.96 10.58 9.92
N CYS A 124 -8.09 9.56 9.07
CA CYS A 124 -7.57 8.21 9.34
C CYS A 124 -6.04 8.16 9.33
N VAL A 125 -5.38 8.88 8.41
CA VAL A 125 -3.91 8.98 8.33
C VAL A 125 -3.37 9.80 9.50
N VAL A 126 -4.04 10.89 9.86
CA VAL A 126 -3.68 11.70 11.05
C VAL A 126 -3.75 10.83 12.31
N ARG A 127 -4.85 10.08 12.51
CA ARG A 127 -5.00 9.17 13.66
C ARG A 127 -3.93 8.08 13.70
N LEU A 128 -3.62 7.46 12.57
CA LEU A 128 -2.56 6.46 12.47
C LEU A 128 -1.19 7.08 12.81
N THR A 129 -0.95 8.30 12.33
CA THR A 129 0.30 9.01 12.62
C THR A 129 0.41 9.36 14.10
N ASP A 130 -0.67 9.84 14.72
CA ASP A 130 -0.69 10.10 16.16
C ASP A 130 -0.41 8.83 16.98
N GLU A 131 -0.97 7.67 16.58
CA GLU A 131 -0.64 6.38 17.20
C GLU A 131 0.85 6.03 17.08
N ILE A 132 1.44 6.23 15.90
CA ILE A 132 2.86 5.98 15.65
C ILE A 132 3.74 6.89 16.53
N LEU A 133 3.38 8.16 16.64
CA LEU A 133 4.14 9.19 17.37
C LEU A 133 3.93 9.14 18.88
N ALA A 134 2.83 8.58 19.37
CA ALA A 134 2.55 8.44 20.81
C ALA A 134 3.53 7.49 21.53
N GLY A 135 4.30 6.70 20.78
CA GLY A 135 5.32 5.81 21.30
C GLY A 135 6.65 6.51 21.60
N ASP A 136 7.71 5.69 21.69
CA ASP A 136 9.08 6.19 21.80
C ASP A 136 9.54 6.75 20.45
N LEU A 137 9.42 8.07 20.30
CA LEU A 137 9.82 8.80 19.10
C LEU A 137 11.34 8.73 18.87
N ALA A 138 12.16 8.72 19.93
CA ALA A 138 13.60 8.60 19.79
C ALA A 138 13.97 7.24 19.16
N ALA A 139 13.34 6.16 19.64
CA ALA A 139 13.53 4.83 19.04
C ALA A 139 13.08 4.78 17.57
N LEU A 140 11.97 5.46 17.21
CA LEU A 140 11.52 5.55 15.82
C LEU A 140 12.54 6.27 14.93
N CYS A 141 13.03 7.43 15.38
CA CYS A 141 14.04 8.24 14.67
C CYS A 141 15.40 7.54 14.53
N CYS A 142 15.77 6.67 15.47
CA CYS A 142 17.02 5.90 15.38
C CYS A 142 16.85 4.56 14.65
N HIS A 143 15.63 4.17 14.28
CA HIS A 143 15.38 2.90 13.60
C HIS A 143 15.74 2.96 12.11
N LYS A 144 16.35 1.88 11.59
CA LYS A 144 16.80 1.76 10.19
C LYS A 144 15.74 2.07 9.11
N SER A 145 14.48 1.84 9.43
CA SER A 145 13.33 2.16 8.56
C SER A 145 12.43 3.25 9.14
N GLY A 146 12.41 3.37 10.47
CA GLY A 146 11.48 4.25 11.18
C GLY A 146 11.80 5.73 10.98
N HIS A 147 13.08 6.09 10.88
CA HIS A 147 13.51 7.47 10.66
C HIS A 147 12.88 8.08 9.40
N ARG A 148 12.72 7.28 8.34
CA ARG A 148 12.11 7.72 7.07
C ARG A 148 10.63 8.07 7.22
N VAL A 149 9.96 7.50 8.21
CA VAL A 149 8.57 7.85 8.55
C VAL A 149 8.56 9.16 9.32
N ALA A 150 9.46 9.34 10.29
CA ALA A 150 9.59 10.61 11.01
C ALA A 150 9.90 11.79 10.07
N GLU A 151 10.82 11.58 9.12
CA GLU A 151 11.12 12.56 8.06
C GLU A 151 9.89 12.87 7.18
N ALA A 152 9.12 11.85 6.81
CA ALA A 152 7.90 12.04 6.02
C ALA A 152 6.81 12.81 6.77
N VAL A 153 6.67 12.58 8.08
CA VAL A 153 5.76 13.38 8.93
C VAL A 153 6.17 14.85 8.94
N LEU A 154 7.47 15.13 9.10
CA LEU A 154 8.00 16.50 9.10
C LEU A 154 7.85 17.18 7.73
N SER A 155 8.03 16.43 6.65
CA SER A 155 8.02 16.97 5.28
C SER A 155 6.62 17.28 4.77
N ASN A 156 5.65 16.41 5.05
CA ASN A 156 4.28 16.56 4.55
C ASN A 156 3.37 17.35 5.51
N GLY A 157 3.80 17.53 6.76
CA GLY A 157 2.95 18.07 7.81
C GLY A 157 1.77 17.15 8.11
N LEU A 158 0.99 17.52 9.13
CA LEU A 158 -0.30 16.89 9.42
C LEU A 158 -1.33 18.02 9.38
N ALA A 159 -2.44 17.83 8.66
CA ALA A 159 -3.54 18.78 8.75
C ALA A 159 -4.12 18.68 10.16
N ARG A 160 -3.83 19.69 10.98
CA ARG A 160 -4.30 19.83 12.36
C ARG A 160 -5.10 21.12 12.47
#